data_AF-A0A7J7WLH5-F1
#
_entry.id   AF-A0A7J7WLH5-F1
#
_cell.length_a   1.000
_cell.length_b   1.000
_cell.length_c   1.000
_cell.angle_alpha   90.00
_cell.angle_beta   90.00
_cell.angle_gamma   90.00
#
_symmetry.space_group_name_H-M   'P 1'
#
loop_
_entity.id
_entity.type
_entity.pdbx_description
1 polymer ?
#
loop_
_entity_poly.entity_id
_entity_poly.type
_entity_poly.pdbx_seq_one_letter_code
_entity_poly.pdbx_strand_id
1 'polypeptide(L)'
;MYKDFKQILVADLPGLIEGAHENKGMGHKFLKHVERTKQLLFVVDISGFQLSSRTPYRTAFETVLLLTKELELYNEELQGKPALLAVNKMDLPDSQNKFHELMNQLQNPKDFLHLFQDKMTPKRTMEFEHIIPISAITGEGIDELKNCIRKSLDEHADQENDAFHKKQLLNLQISNTVSHSEPLSRNAVN
;
A
#
# COMPACT_ATOMS: atom_id res chain seq x y z
N MET A 1 -12.19 -16.51 11.38
CA MET A 1 -13.24 -16.51 10.34
C MET A 1 -14.23 -15.43 10.70
N TYR A 2 -14.52 -14.49 9.80
CA TYR A 2 -15.47 -13.41 10.08
C TYR A 2 -16.89 -13.95 10.16
N LYS A 3 -17.82 -13.20 10.79
CA LYS A 3 -19.22 -13.61 10.95
C LYS A 3 -19.96 -13.79 9.61
N ASP A 4 -19.46 -13.15 8.55
CA ASP A 4 -19.94 -13.22 7.18
C ASP A 4 -19.26 -14.34 6.36
N PHE A 5 -18.53 -15.25 7.02
CA PHE A 5 -17.77 -16.36 6.42
C PHE A 5 -16.64 -15.94 5.47
N LYS A 6 -16.38 -14.65 5.29
CA LYS A 6 -15.25 -14.18 4.49
C LYS A 6 -13.92 -14.48 5.20
N GLN A 7 -12.86 -14.59 4.40
CA GLN A 7 -11.50 -14.86 4.86
C GLN A 7 -10.54 -13.90 4.16
N ILE A 8 -9.56 -13.41 4.92
CA ILE A 8 -8.47 -12.59 4.41
C ILE A 8 -7.21 -13.45 4.48
N LEU A 9 -6.55 -13.65 3.33
CA LEU A 9 -5.25 -14.28 3.28
C LEU A 9 -4.18 -13.21 3.42
N VAL A 10 -3.26 -13.42 4.36
CA VAL A 10 -2.09 -12.58 4.56
C VAL A 10 -0.88 -13.37 4.07
N ALA A 11 -0.09 -12.75 3.20
CA ALA A 11 1.20 -13.25 2.81
C ALA A 11 2.26 -12.37 3.45
N ASP A 12 3.21 -12.98 4.15
CA ASP A 12 4.35 -12.24 4.69
C ASP A 12 5.37 -11.99 3.58
N LEU A 13 5.90 -10.77 3.56
CA LEU A 13 6.93 -10.34 2.64
C LEU A 13 8.21 -10.25 3.47
N PRO A 14 9.07 -11.30 3.45
CA PRO A 14 10.31 -11.26 4.21
C PRO A 14 11.09 -10.02 3.81
N GLY A 15 11.41 -9.21 4.83
CA GLY A 15 11.62 -7.78 4.73
C GLY A 15 12.41 -7.32 3.51
N LEU A 16 11.94 -6.22 2.92
CA LEU A 16 12.69 -5.37 2.00
C LEU A 16 13.92 -4.81 2.74
N ILE A 17 14.92 -5.66 2.92
CA ILE A 17 16.26 -5.27 3.32
C ILE A 17 16.86 -4.40 2.22
N GLU A 18 17.80 -3.52 2.57
CA GLU A 18 18.54 -2.75 1.57
C GLU A 18 19.15 -3.70 0.51
N GLY A 19 18.73 -3.51 -0.74
CA GLY A 19 19.16 -4.36 -1.85
C GLY A 19 18.31 -5.61 -2.07
N ALA A 20 17.12 -5.70 -1.47
CA ALA A 20 16.13 -6.75 -1.81
C ALA A 20 15.72 -6.69 -3.29
N HIS A 21 15.68 -5.48 -3.88
CA HIS A 21 15.52 -5.27 -5.31
C HIS A 21 16.71 -5.73 -6.18
N GLU A 22 17.94 -5.81 -5.63
CA GLU A 22 19.17 -6.13 -6.39
C GLU A 22 19.41 -7.64 -6.65
N ASN A 23 18.41 -8.50 -6.48
CA ASN A 23 18.50 -9.93 -6.82
C ASN A 23 19.66 -10.71 -6.14
N LYS A 24 20.11 -10.33 -4.93
CA LYS A 24 21.03 -11.17 -4.12
C LYS A 24 20.32 -12.38 -3.47
N GLY A 25 19.25 -12.91 -4.07
CA GLY A 25 18.44 -14.02 -3.59
C GLY A 25 17.00 -14.06 -4.15
N MET A 26 16.08 -14.75 -3.47
CA MET A 26 14.66 -15.00 -3.81
C MET A 26 13.76 -13.75 -4.01
N GLY A 27 14.31 -12.53 -4.07
CA GLY A 27 13.57 -11.25 -4.09
C GLY A 27 12.54 -11.13 -5.21
N HIS A 28 12.87 -11.56 -6.43
CA HIS A 28 11.93 -11.49 -7.57
C HIS A 28 10.73 -12.43 -7.41
N LYS A 29 10.89 -13.58 -6.76
CA LYS A 29 9.78 -14.51 -6.45
C LYS A 29 8.88 -13.96 -5.35
N PHE A 30 9.43 -13.26 -4.37
CA PHE A 30 8.68 -12.63 -3.28
C PHE A 30 7.88 -11.42 -3.76
N LEU A 31 8.49 -10.54 -4.55
CA LEU A 31 7.84 -9.31 -5.02
C LEU A 31 6.71 -9.58 -6.01
N LYS A 32 6.78 -10.71 -6.74
CA LYS A 32 5.64 -11.22 -7.52
C LYS A 32 4.39 -11.52 -6.69
N HIS A 33 4.52 -11.83 -5.40
CA HIS A 33 3.35 -11.98 -4.51
C HIS A 33 2.72 -10.62 -4.19
N VAL A 34 3.54 -9.57 -4.03
CA VAL A 34 3.08 -8.19 -3.82
C VAL A 34 2.22 -7.70 -4.98
N GLU A 35 2.60 -8.04 -6.21
CA GLU A 35 1.80 -7.71 -7.40
C GLU A 35 0.39 -8.30 -7.34
N ARG A 36 0.23 -9.48 -6.72
CA ARG A 36 -1.05 -10.20 -6.63
C ARG A 36 -1.88 -9.82 -5.41
N THR A 37 -1.34 -9.08 -4.45
CA THR A 37 -2.10 -8.63 -3.27
C THR A 37 -3.00 -7.44 -3.64
N LYS A 38 -4.15 -7.34 -2.98
CA LYS A 38 -5.09 -6.23 -3.18
C LYS A 38 -4.75 -5.00 -2.34
N GLN A 39 -4.00 -5.19 -1.25
CA GLN A 39 -3.66 -4.16 -0.28
C GLN A 39 -2.28 -4.47 0.31
N LEU A 40 -1.59 -3.44 0.78
CA LEU A 40 -0.32 -3.50 1.50
C LEU A 40 -0.54 -3.18 2.97
N LEU A 41 0.19 -3.88 3.85
CA LEU A 41 0.27 -3.55 5.26
C LEU A 41 1.73 -3.33 5.62
N PHE A 42 2.07 -2.10 5.97
CA PHE A 42 3.39 -1.74 6.48
C PHE A 42 3.37 -1.98 7.98
N VAL A 43 4.39 -2.65 8.51
CA VAL A 43 4.57 -2.83 9.95
C VAL A 43 5.90 -2.21 10.33
N VAL A 44 5.88 -1.22 11.21
CA VAL A 44 7.08 -0.51 11.66
C VAL A 44 7.19 -0.54 13.17
N ASP A 45 8.42 -0.54 13.68
CA ASP A 45 8.71 -0.43 15.11
C ASP A 45 8.77 1.04 15.52
N ILE A 46 7.93 1.44 16.49
CA ILE A 46 7.92 2.84 16.96
C ILE A 46 9.22 3.26 17.64
N SER A 47 9.96 2.30 18.20
CA SER A 47 11.28 2.54 18.79
C SER A 47 12.41 2.44 17.77
N GLY A 48 12.09 2.39 16.49
CA GLY A 48 13.05 2.24 15.41
C GLY A 48 13.63 0.83 15.31
N PHE A 49 14.48 0.63 14.32
CA PHE A 49 15.01 -0.66 13.96
C PHE A 49 16.48 -0.57 13.54
N GLN A 50 17.25 -1.58 13.93
CA GLN A 50 18.61 -1.78 13.45
C GLN A 50 18.80 -3.28 13.17
N LEU A 51 19.04 -3.62 11.90
CA LEU A 51 19.12 -5.02 11.46
C LEU A 51 20.36 -5.73 12.01
N SER A 52 21.50 -5.03 12.01
CA SER A 52 22.77 -5.52 12.52
C SER A 52 23.65 -4.37 13.02
N SER A 53 24.71 -4.71 13.75
CA SER A 53 25.71 -3.72 14.18
C SER A 53 26.40 -2.97 13.04
N ARG A 54 26.29 -3.46 11.79
CA ARG A 54 26.87 -2.84 10.59
C ARG A 54 25.89 -1.93 9.84
N THR A 55 24.60 -2.02 10.14
CA THR A 55 23.57 -1.15 9.55
C THR A 55 23.29 0.02 10.49
N PRO A 56 23.03 1.23 9.98
CA PRO A 56 22.62 2.34 10.83
C PRO A 56 21.28 2.02 11.49
N TYR A 57 21.09 2.57 12.69
CA TYR A 57 19.76 2.63 13.30
C TYR A 57 18.83 3.48 12.41
N ARG A 58 17.57 3.08 12.32
CA ARG A 58 16.52 3.80 11.60
C ARG A 58 15.34 4.05 12.50
N THR A 59 14.83 5.27 12.46
CA THR A 59 13.55 5.63 13.05
C THR A 59 12.39 4.93 12.31
N ALA A 60 11.20 4.99 12.90
CA ALA A 60 9.98 4.47 12.27
C ALA A 60 9.72 5.16 10.91
N PHE A 61 9.93 6.48 10.84
CA PHE A 61 9.74 7.25 9.61
C PHE A 61 10.74 6.88 8.52
N GLU A 62 12.03 6.78 8.86
CA GLU A 62 13.05 6.33 7.91
C GLU A 62 12.78 4.91 7.39
N THR A 63 12.21 4.05 8.25
CA THR A 63 11.79 2.70 7.85
C THR A 63 10.66 2.76 6.83
N VAL A 64 9.65 3.62 7.03
CA VAL A 64 8.57 3.84 6.04
C VAL A 64 9.14 4.32 4.70
N LEU A 65 10.06 5.29 4.72
CA LEU A 65 10.69 5.81 3.51
C LEU A 65 11.48 4.72 2.77
N LEU A 66 12.26 3.93 3.50
CA LEU A 66 13.04 2.83 2.93
C LEU A 66 12.13 1.77 2.28
N LEU A 67 11.08 1.33 2.98
CA LEU A 67 10.11 0.37 2.45
C LEU A 67 9.44 0.92 1.18
N THR A 68 9.07 2.19 1.18
CA THR A 68 8.49 2.88 0.01
C THR A 68 9.47 2.93 -1.16
N LYS A 69 10.75 3.18 -0.87
CA LYS A 69 11.80 3.23 -1.88
C LYS A 69 12.08 1.86 -2.50
N GLU A 70 12.13 0.81 -1.68
CA GLU A 70 12.32 -0.55 -2.19
C GLU A 70 11.13 -1.00 -3.07
N LEU A 71 9.90 -0.64 -2.71
CA LEU A 71 8.74 -0.85 -3.60
C LEU A 71 8.89 -0.06 -4.92
N GLU A 72 9.35 1.19 -4.86
CA GLU A 72 9.61 2.02 -6.05
C GLU A 72 10.62 1.37 -7.00
N LEU A 73 11.74 0.92 -6.44
CA LEU A 73 12.84 0.33 -7.20
C LEU A 73 12.45 -1.00 -7.85
N TYR A 74 11.48 -1.70 -7.26
CA TYR A 74 10.92 -2.90 -7.86
C TYR A 74 9.88 -2.59 -8.93
N ASN A 75 8.83 -1.83 -8.57
CA ASN A 75 7.76 -1.42 -9.48
C ASN A 75 7.03 -0.19 -8.92
N GLU A 76 7.20 0.96 -9.58
CA GLU A 76 6.59 2.24 -9.20
C GLU A 76 5.05 2.19 -9.11
N GLU A 77 4.38 1.27 -9.80
CA GLU A 77 2.93 1.10 -9.74
C GLU A 77 2.45 0.56 -8.39
N LEU A 78 3.30 -0.15 -7.64
CA LEU A 78 2.93 -0.70 -6.33
C LEU A 78 2.69 0.39 -5.27
N GLN A 79 3.24 1.59 -5.47
CA GLN A 79 2.98 2.75 -4.62
C GLN A 79 1.53 3.25 -4.72
N GLY A 80 0.81 2.89 -5.79
CA GLY A 80 -0.60 3.23 -5.95
C GLY A 80 -1.56 2.24 -5.31
N LYS A 81 -1.06 1.16 -4.69
CA LYS A 81 -1.93 0.19 -4.02
C LYS A 81 -2.43 0.74 -2.69
N PRO A 82 -3.66 0.38 -2.28
CA PRO A 82 -4.17 0.67 -0.94
C PRO A 82 -3.18 0.19 0.11
N ALA A 83 -2.82 1.06 1.05
CA ALA A 83 -1.82 0.77 2.08
C ALA A 83 -2.30 1.19 3.47
N LEU A 84 -2.02 0.35 4.45
CA LEU A 84 -2.19 0.64 5.88
C LEU A 84 -0.82 0.62 6.56
N LEU A 85 -0.69 1.37 7.66
CA LEU A 85 0.50 1.38 8.50
C LEU A 85 0.13 0.89 9.91
N ALA A 86 0.66 -0.25 10.31
CA ALA A 86 0.66 -0.71 11.70
C ALA A 86 1.94 -0.23 12.41
N VAL A 87 1.79 0.62 13.40
CA VAL A 87 2.89 1.13 14.22
C VAL A 87 2.99 0.27 15.48
N ASN A 88 3.93 -0.66 15.48
CA ASN A 88 4.07 -1.70 16.51
C ASN A 88 4.96 -1.26 17.68
N LYS A 89 4.87 -2.02 18.78
CA LYS A 89 5.60 -1.83 20.05
C LYS A 89 5.17 -0.59 20.84
N MET A 90 3.87 -0.26 20.78
CA MET A 90 3.30 0.85 21.55
C MET A 90 3.30 0.63 23.06
N ASP A 91 3.60 -0.59 23.53
CA ASP A 91 3.82 -0.94 24.93
C ASP A 91 5.13 -0.40 25.53
N LEU A 92 6.07 0.05 24.68
CA LEU A 92 7.36 0.54 25.16
C LEU A 92 7.26 1.95 25.79
N PRO A 93 8.16 2.28 26.74
CA PRO A 93 8.26 3.65 27.26
C PRO A 93 8.46 4.66 26.14
N ASP A 94 7.87 5.84 26.30
CA ASP A 94 7.99 6.96 25.35
C ASP A 94 7.38 6.70 23.94
N SER A 95 6.72 5.55 23.74
CA SER A 95 6.06 5.19 22.47
C SER A 95 5.07 6.25 22.00
N GLN A 96 4.31 6.83 22.92
CA GLN A 96 3.32 7.86 22.62
C GLN A 96 3.96 9.11 22.04
N ASN A 97 5.03 9.64 22.64
CA ASN A 97 5.69 10.84 22.12
C ASN A 97 6.31 10.59 20.74
N LYS A 98 6.96 9.44 20.56
CA LYS A 98 7.51 9.01 19.27
C LYS A 98 6.41 8.83 18.22
N PHE A 99 5.23 8.35 18.62
CA PHE A 99 4.09 8.22 17.71
C PHE A 99 3.59 9.59 17.24
N HIS A 100 3.50 10.58 18.14
CA HIS A 100 3.16 11.95 17.75
C HIS A 100 4.20 12.55 16.78
N GLU A 101 5.49 12.30 17.03
CA GLU A 101 6.57 12.72 16.12
C GLU A 101 6.42 12.07 14.74
N LEU A 102 6.22 10.75 14.70
CA LEU A 102 6.00 10.00 13.45
C LEU A 102 4.79 10.53 12.68
N MET A 103 3.68 10.80 13.36
CA MET A 103 2.48 11.36 12.72
C MET A 103 2.74 12.73 12.10
N ASN A 104 3.49 13.60 12.78
CA ASN A 104 3.89 14.90 12.23
C ASN A 104 4.78 14.73 10.98
N GLN A 105 5.73 13.79 11.03
CA GLN A 105 6.62 13.47 9.89
C GLN A 105 5.83 12.92 8.69
N LEU A 106 4.83 12.07 8.93
CA LEU A 106 3.98 11.49 7.87
C LEU A 106 3.03 12.53 7.26
N GLN A 107 2.58 13.53 8.02
CA GLN A 107 1.75 14.62 7.52
C GLN A 107 2.54 15.62 6.67
N ASN A 108 3.79 15.88 7.05
CA ASN A 108 4.65 16.87 6.40
C ASN A 108 5.97 16.25 5.91
N PRO A 109 5.95 15.19 5.09
CA PRO A 109 7.17 14.44 4.78
C PRO A 109 8.21 15.31 4.07
N LYS A 110 7.78 16.24 3.21
CA LYS A 110 8.66 17.16 2.48
C LYS A 110 9.58 17.99 3.38
N ASP A 111 9.13 18.31 4.59
CA ASP A 111 9.90 19.07 5.57
C ASP A 111 11.04 18.24 6.17
N PHE A 112 11.02 16.92 6.00
CA PHE A 112 12.04 16.01 6.53
C PHE A 112 12.83 15.30 5.43
N LEU A 113 12.28 15.13 4.23
CA LEU A 113 12.93 14.39 3.13
C LEU A 113 14.33 14.91 2.78
N HIS A 114 14.56 16.22 2.92
CA HIS A 114 15.85 16.85 2.64
C HIS A 114 16.95 16.51 3.66
N LEU A 115 16.59 15.92 4.81
CA LEU A 115 17.52 15.52 5.86
C LEU A 115 18.14 14.13 5.61
N PHE A 116 17.62 13.38 4.64
CA PHE A 116 18.03 12.00 4.37
C PHE A 116 18.86 11.87 3.10
N GLN A 117 19.69 10.83 3.04
CA GLN A 117 20.52 10.53 1.87
C GLN A 117 19.64 10.18 0.66
N ASP A 118 20.00 10.65 -0.55
CA ASP A 118 19.25 10.42 -1.80
C ASP A 118 18.85 8.96 -2.05
N LYS A 119 19.65 8.00 -1.56
CA LYS A 119 19.39 6.57 -1.72
C LYS A 119 18.16 6.07 -0.96
N MET A 120 17.70 6.79 0.07
CA MET A 120 16.53 6.43 0.88
C MET A 120 15.28 7.24 0.52
N THR A 121 15.43 8.30 -0.25
CA THR A 121 14.34 9.22 -0.57
C THR A 121 13.55 8.67 -1.77
N PRO A 122 12.30 8.22 -1.58
CA PRO A 122 11.46 7.83 -2.70
C PRO A 122 11.03 9.06 -3.50
N LYS A 123 10.83 8.89 -4.81
CA LYS A 123 10.27 9.94 -5.69
C LYS A 123 8.87 10.36 -5.24
N ARG A 124 8.11 9.41 -4.69
CA ARG A 124 6.77 9.64 -4.13
C ARG A 124 6.65 8.97 -2.77
N THR A 125 6.02 9.67 -1.84
CA THR A 125 5.68 9.12 -0.53
C THR A 125 4.50 8.16 -0.64
N MET A 126 4.50 7.11 0.17
CA MET A 126 3.33 6.24 0.34
C MET A 126 2.23 7.01 1.09
N GLU A 127 1.01 6.93 0.60
CA GLU A 127 -0.17 7.42 1.33
C GLU A 127 -0.82 6.24 2.06
N PHE A 128 -1.10 6.41 3.34
CA PHE A 128 -1.76 5.39 4.16
C PHE A 128 -3.19 5.78 4.43
N GLU A 129 -4.13 4.88 4.15
CA GLU A 129 -5.55 5.09 4.44
C GLU A 129 -5.82 5.08 5.95
N HIS A 130 -5.08 4.23 6.65
CA HIS A 130 -5.14 4.11 8.10
C HIS A 130 -3.74 3.90 8.69
N ILE A 131 -3.48 4.60 9.80
CA ILE A 131 -2.29 4.43 10.62
C ILE A 131 -2.77 3.96 11.99
N ILE A 132 -2.47 2.72 12.35
CA ILE A 132 -3.00 2.07 13.55
C ILE A 132 -1.85 1.80 14.53
N PRO A 133 -1.85 2.40 15.72
CA PRO A 133 -0.93 2.03 16.80
C PRO A 133 -1.31 0.65 17.35
N ILE A 134 -0.34 -0.27 17.43
CA ILE A 134 -0.54 -1.61 17.96
C ILE A 134 0.57 -2.00 18.93
N SER A 135 0.26 -2.97 19.78
CA SER A 135 1.27 -3.77 20.47
C SER A 135 1.01 -5.24 20.20
N ALA A 136 1.86 -5.86 19.39
CA ALA A 136 1.72 -7.27 19.07
C ALA A 136 1.92 -8.18 20.30
N ILE A 137 2.63 -7.73 21.33
CA ILE A 137 2.88 -8.52 22.55
C ILE A 137 1.72 -8.44 23.54
N THR A 138 1.05 -7.29 23.67
CA THR A 138 -0.10 -7.14 24.56
C THR A 138 -1.43 -7.46 23.87
N GLY A 139 -1.47 -7.40 22.53
CA GLY A 139 -2.68 -7.52 21.72
C GLY A 139 -3.43 -6.20 21.53
N GLU A 140 -2.97 -5.10 22.12
CA GLU A 140 -3.57 -3.78 21.96
C GLU A 140 -3.57 -3.33 20.48
N GLY A 141 -4.69 -2.76 20.03
CA GLY A 141 -4.87 -2.27 18.66
C GLY A 141 -5.04 -3.34 17.58
N ILE A 142 -4.86 -4.63 17.89
CA ILE A 142 -4.91 -5.71 16.90
C ILE A 142 -6.31 -5.90 16.30
N ASP A 143 -7.36 -5.80 17.11
CA ASP A 143 -8.73 -5.95 16.60
C ASP A 143 -9.17 -4.73 15.77
N GLU A 144 -8.71 -3.54 16.14
CA GLU A 144 -8.88 -2.34 15.32
C GLU A 144 -8.16 -2.50 13.96
N LEU A 145 -6.90 -2.95 13.98
CA LEU A 145 -6.15 -3.23 12.76
C LEU A 145 -6.88 -4.23 11.84
N LYS A 146 -7.40 -5.34 12.38
CA LYS A 146 -8.19 -6.32 11.60
C LYS A 146 -9.44 -5.69 10.99
N ASN A 147 -10.12 -4.82 11.73
CA ASN A 147 -11.32 -4.14 11.25
C ASN A 147 -10.98 -3.13 10.15
N CYS A 148 -9.90 -2.36 10.29
CA CYS A 148 -9.40 -1.44 9.26
C CYS A 148 -9.00 -2.17 7.98
N ILE A 149 -8.23 -3.26 8.08
CA ILE A 149 -7.86 -4.11 6.94
C ILE A 149 -9.13 -4.59 6.22
N ARG A 150 -10.08 -5.15 6.97
CA ARG A 150 -11.35 -5.67 6.42
C ARG A 150 -12.14 -4.58 5.70
N LYS A 151 -12.32 -3.43 6.36
CA LYS A 151 -13.09 -2.30 5.85
C LYS A 151 -12.50 -1.78 4.55
N SER A 152 -11.20 -1.48 4.53
CA SER A 152 -10.52 -0.98 3.33
C SER A 152 -10.61 -2.00 2.18
N LEU A 153 -10.41 -3.30 2.44
CA LEU A 153 -10.57 -4.33 1.40
C LEU A 153 -11.98 -4.40 0.81
N ASP A 154 -13.03 -4.25 1.62
CA ASP A 154 -14.41 -4.20 1.13
C ASP A 154 -14.65 -2.93 0.29
N GLU A 155 -14.21 -1.76 0.79
CA GLU A 155 -14.36 -0.49 0.08
C GLU A 155 -13.70 -0.52 -1.31
N HIS A 156 -12.50 -1.09 -1.42
CA HIS A 156 -11.81 -1.26 -2.70
C HIS A 156 -12.49 -2.28 -3.61
N ALA A 157 -13.03 -3.36 -3.05
CA ALA A 157 -13.77 -4.34 -3.86
C ALA A 157 -15.06 -3.74 -4.43
N ASP A 158 -15.78 -2.93 -3.64
CA ASP A 158 -17.00 -2.25 -4.09
C ASP A 158 -16.68 -1.21 -5.18
N GLN A 159 -15.61 -0.42 -5.01
CA GLN A 159 -15.15 0.54 -6.02
C GLN A 159 -14.72 -0.14 -7.33
N GLU A 160 -14.00 -1.26 -7.27
CA GLU A 160 -13.62 -2.05 -8.46
C GLU A 160 -14.89 -2.54 -9.21
N ASN A 161 -15.90 -3.03 -8.48
CA ASN A 161 -17.16 -3.51 -9.06
C ASN A 161 -17.96 -2.39 -9.71
N ASP A 162 -18.09 -1.24 -9.05
CA ASP A 162 -18.81 -0.09 -9.57
C ASP A 162 -18.14 0.49 -10.83
N ALA A 163 -16.81 0.60 -10.81
CA ALA A 163 -16.03 1.03 -11.97
C ALA A 163 -16.22 0.08 -13.16
N PHE A 164 -16.24 -1.23 -12.90
CA PHE A 164 -16.49 -2.24 -13.92
C PHE A 164 -17.90 -2.14 -14.52
N HIS A 165 -18.93 -2.02 -13.69
CA HIS A 165 -20.32 -1.86 -14.15
C HIS A 165 -20.50 -0.59 -14.97
N LYS A 166 -19.95 0.54 -14.52
CA LYS A 166 -20.02 1.82 -15.25
C LYS A 166 -19.36 1.73 -16.62
N LYS A 167 -18.22 1.03 -16.73
CA LYS A 167 -17.53 0.81 -18.00
C LYS A 167 -18.35 -0.05 -18.97
N GLN A 168 -19.04 -1.08 -18.48
CA GLN A 168 -19.94 -1.89 -19.33
C GLN A 168 -21.11 -1.07 -19.85
N LEU A 169 -21.76 -0.27 -19.00
CA LEU A 169 -22.87 0.58 -19.42
C LEU A 169 -22.44 1.58 -20.50
N LEU A 170 -21.27 2.20 -20.34
CA LEU A 170 -20.72 3.12 -21.33
C LEU A 170 -20.47 2.42 -22.68
N ASN A 171 -19.90 1.21 -22.65
CA ASN A 171 -19.64 0.44 -23.86
C ASN A 171 -20.93 0.07 -24.60
N LEU A 172 -22.00 -0.29 -23.87
CA LEU A 172 -23.31 -0.59 -24.45
C LEU A 172 -23.96 0.66 -25.10
N GLN A 173 -23.79 1.82 -24.47
CA GLN A 173 -24.27 3.09 -25.02
C GLN A 173 -23.52 3.46 -26.31
N ILE A 174 -22.20 3.25 -26.36
CA ILE A 174 -21.37 3.51 -27.54
C ILE A 174 -21.72 2.54 -28.68
N SER A 175 -21.93 1.25 -28.39
CA SER A 175 -22.33 0.29 -29.43
C SER A 175 -23.69 0.62 -30.04
N ASN A 176 -24.64 1.11 -29.23
CA ASN A 176 -25.98 1.49 -29.70
C ASN A 176 -25.99 2.79 -30.51
N THR A 177 -25.05 3.72 -30.26
CA THR A 177 -24.94 4.95 -31.07
C THR A 177 -24.26 4.71 -32.40
N VAL A 178 -23.28 3.81 -32.48
CA VAL A 178 -22.60 3.44 -33.73
C VAL A 178 -23.51 2.62 -34.66
N SER A 179 -24.40 1.77 -34.13
CA SER A 179 -25.38 1.02 -34.94
C SER A 179 -26.47 1.89 -35.58
N HIS A 180 -26.64 3.14 -35.16
CA HIS A 180 -27.63 4.06 -35.71
C HIS A 180 -27.05 5.08 -36.71
N SER A 181 -25.75 4.98 -37.03
CA SER A 181 -25.06 5.85 -37.98
C SER A 181 -24.49 5.11 -39.19
N GLU A 182 -25.21 4.13 -39.76
CA GLU A 182 -24.93 3.67 -41.13
C GLU A 182 -25.69 4.57 -42.13
N PRO A 183 -25.02 5.16 -43.14
CA PRO A 183 -25.69 6.01 -44.12
C PRO A 183 -26.54 5.14 -45.06
N LEU A 184 -27.81 5.51 -45.20
CA LEU A 184 -28.72 4.98 -46.23
C LEU A 184 -28.06 5.11 -47.61
N SER A 185 -27.62 3.97 -48.17
CA SER A 185 -27.12 3.86 -49.53
C SER A 185 -28.21 4.28 -50.52
N ARG A 186 -28.01 5.41 -51.19
CA ARG A 186 -28.80 5.82 -52.35
C ARG A 186 -28.40 4.95 -53.54
N ASN A 187 -29.09 3.83 -53.73
CA ASN A 187 -29.21 3.20 -55.04
C ASN A 187 -30.38 3.85 -55.78
N ALA A 188 -30.07 4.73 -56.73
CA ALA A 188 -30.96 5.05 -57.83
C ALA A 188 -30.12 4.98 -59.11
N VAL A 189 -30.22 3.83 -59.77
CA VAL A 189 -29.72 3.57 -61.12
C VAL A 189 -30.75 4.11 -62.11
N ASN A 190 -30.26 4.84 -63.12
CA ASN A 190 -30.83 5.27 -64.40
C ASN A 190 -32.32 5.00 -64.69
#